data_AF-A0A8G1RJB0-F1
#
_entry.id   AF-A0A8G1RJB0-F1
#
_cell.length_a   1.000
_cell.length_b   1.000
_cell.length_c   1.000
_cell.angle_alpha   90.00
_cell.angle_beta   90.00
_cell.angle_gamma   90.00
#
_symmetry.space_group_name_H-M   'P 1'
#
loop_
_entity.id
_entity.type
_entity.pdbx_description
1 polymer ?
#
loop_
_entity_poly.entity_id
_entity_poly.type
_entity_poly.pdbx_seq_one_letter_code
_entity_poly.pdbx_strand_id
1 'polypeptide(L)'
;MTPVQRLSYLFAGEDELLKMDTRLNQCPKNPPSEDTPKEQSLRRPSSKEQNQRTPSQRLDSEESTATDESLHEDPSDKTFTPIIAFSRYPYKLIKDDSLSQQIASRFFDKNQFWARSWDIYYHYTPSSLGCRCILLTPARHARRLLGEINRTFKCTLQLPAERDMGLVLSFDNDAYPQPKFLGTSTNREAKDRLQARVPPPSERYLDPWKDLGDEHRELAVAYEAMLEAACDAMKSKRKTNAAQKQQQRMELEHRRKESLLRAQQYLGMRPAGTIDESLKYAPFNMNAVAPFAFWKDPIFVSVDVEWNERCSSQITEVGLSVLDMRKLHGVRPYSMDGVIWRRAIRSRHLRVREYSHLVNNEFVRGCPGDFRFGTSEFVGLENLKEVVQEAFQQVAVAEKKEDESEDRHVVLVGHSLAADLEHLRKIGVTLEMVNDRLDTAGLDCALHADPQQQQPMQPRSLGTVMTELGLEPWHLHNAGNDAHYALEALVASILGYKAGN
;
A
#
# COMPACT_ATOMS: atom_id res chain seq x y z
N MET A 1 19.41 23.54 -34.61
CA MET A 1 18.17 24.34 -34.51
C MET A 1 17.91 24.71 -33.06
N THR A 2 17.85 26.02 -32.78
CA THR A 2 17.57 26.55 -31.44
C THR A 2 16.08 26.38 -31.09
N PRO A 3 15.70 26.41 -29.80
CA PRO A 3 14.29 26.33 -29.39
C PRO A 3 13.41 27.42 -30.03
N VAL A 4 13.97 28.63 -30.21
CA VAL A 4 13.30 29.76 -30.88
C VAL A 4 13.04 29.48 -32.37
N GLN A 5 13.97 28.79 -33.04
CA GLN A 5 13.79 28.37 -34.43
C GLN A 5 12.71 27.29 -34.58
N ARG A 6 12.52 26.42 -33.58
CA ARG A 6 11.44 25.40 -33.61
C ARG A 6 10.06 26.03 -33.40
N LEU A 7 9.96 27.01 -32.50
CA LEU A 7 8.73 27.76 -32.26
C LEU A 7 8.28 28.56 -33.50
N SER A 8 9.23 29.13 -34.25
CA SER A 8 8.91 29.87 -35.48
C SER A 8 8.45 28.97 -36.63
N TYR A 9 8.87 27.70 -36.68
CA TYR A 9 8.32 26.71 -37.61
C TYR A 9 6.94 26.18 -37.20
N LEU A 10 6.64 26.13 -35.89
CA LEU A 10 5.38 25.63 -35.36
C LEU A 10 4.19 26.58 -35.58
N PHE A 11 4.45 27.88 -35.78
CA PHE A 11 3.40 28.91 -35.93
C PHE A 11 3.52 29.69 -37.25
N ALA A 12 4.23 29.16 -38.24
CA ALA A 12 4.35 29.77 -39.55
C ALA A 12 2.98 29.81 -40.25
N GLY A 13 2.31 30.97 -40.22
CA GLY A 13 1.00 31.20 -40.81
C GLY A 13 -0.09 31.68 -39.85
N GLU A 14 0.18 31.79 -38.55
CA GLU A 14 -0.81 32.16 -37.53
C GLU A 14 -0.34 33.33 -36.64
N ASP A 15 -0.01 34.47 -37.26
CA ASP A 15 0.48 35.68 -36.57
C ASP A 15 -0.53 36.29 -35.57
N GLU A 16 -1.79 35.89 -35.63
CA GLU A 16 -2.86 36.34 -34.72
C GLU A 16 -2.80 35.65 -33.34
N LEU A 17 -2.32 34.39 -33.28
CA LEU A 17 -2.19 33.64 -32.02
C LEU A 17 -1.06 34.17 -31.13
N LEU A 18 -0.05 34.81 -31.74
CA LEU A 18 1.04 35.49 -31.02
C LEU A 18 0.64 36.84 -30.43
N LYS A 19 -0.54 37.38 -30.80
CA LYS A 19 -1.03 38.70 -30.33
C LYS A 19 -2.17 38.60 -29.32
N MET A 20 -2.60 37.40 -28.95
CA MET A 20 -3.62 37.22 -27.91
C MET A 20 -3.04 37.47 -26.52
N ASP A 21 -3.25 38.69 -26.01
CA ASP A 21 -3.00 39.05 -24.61
C ASP A 21 -4.09 38.42 -23.72
N THR A 22 -3.74 37.32 -23.05
CA THR A 22 -4.68 36.54 -22.21
C THR A 22 -4.95 37.16 -20.84
N ARG A 23 -4.32 38.30 -20.49
CA ARG A 23 -4.53 39.04 -19.21
C ARG A 23 -4.52 38.19 -17.92
N LEU A 24 -3.96 36.99 -17.95
CA LEU A 24 -3.99 36.03 -16.84
C LEU A 24 -2.98 36.35 -15.72
N ASN A 25 -2.20 37.42 -15.84
CA ASN A 25 -1.30 37.90 -14.81
C ASN A 25 -1.58 39.37 -14.47
N GLN A 26 -2.58 39.63 -13.63
CA GLN A 26 -2.65 40.88 -12.87
C GLN A 26 -2.69 40.56 -11.37
N CYS A 27 -1.57 40.81 -10.71
CA CYS A 27 -1.41 40.83 -9.26
C CYS A 27 -1.99 42.15 -8.71
N PRO A 28 -2.76 42.19 -7.61
CA PRO A 28 -3.27 43.44 -7.07
C PRO A 28 -2.14 44.31 -6.50
N LYS A 29 -1.98 45.51 -7.05
CA LYS A 29 -1.10 46.55 -6.51
C LYS A 29 -1.77 47.23 -5.32
N ASN A 30 -1.04 47.34 -4.19
CA ASN A 30 -1.39 48.23 -3.09
C ASN A 30 -1.35 49.71 -3.53
N PRO A 31 -2.28 50.57 -3.07
CA PRO A 31 -2.14 52.02 -3.18
C PRO A 31 -1.34 52.61 -1.99
N PRO A 32 -0.82 53.85 -2.13
CA PRO A 32 0.32 54.35 -1.37
C PRO A 32 -0.04 55.02 -0.04
N SER A 33 0.99 55.14 0.80
CA SER A 33 1.05 55.81 2.10
C SER A 33 0.87 57.32 2.02
N GLU A 34 0.11 57.90 2.96
CA GLU A 34 0.29 59.27 3.44
C GLU A 34 -0.25 59.45 4.88
N ASP A 35 0.60 60.09 5.70
CA ASP A 35 0.36 60.91 6.90
C ASP A 35 -0.19 60.36 8.24
N THR A 36 0.69 60.37 9.26
CA THR A 36 0.41 60.51 10.71
C THR A 36 -0.21 61.89 11.01
N PRO A 37 -1.08 62.10 12.05
CA PRO A 37 -0.59 62.18 13.44
C PRO A 37 -1.57 61.90 14.62
N LYS A 38 -0.97 61.68 15.81
CA LYS A 38 -1.39 62.02 17.20
C LYS A 38 -2.40 61.16 18.02
N GLU A 39 -1.86 60.75 19.20
CA GLU A 39 -2.44 60.62 20.56
C GLU A 39 -3.95 60.47 20.78
N GLN A 40 -4.37 59.48 21.59
CA GLN A 40 -4.86 59.74 22.95
C GLN A 40 -5.11 58.47 23.80
N SER A 41 -4.75 58.62 25.08
CA SER A 41 -4.94 57.77 26.26
C SER A 41 -6.39 57.30 26.49
N LEU A 42 -6.58 56.13 27.15
CA LEU A 42 -7.48 55.99 28.31
C LEU A 42 -7.40 54.59 28.99
N ARG A 43 -6.73 54.59 30.15
CA ARG A 43 -7.05 54.00 31.48
C ARG A 43 -7.63 52.58 31.65
N ARG A 44 -6.94 51.85 32.56
CA ARG A 44 -7.38 50.71 33.42
C ARG A 44 -8.58 51.07 34.33
N PRO A 45 -9.25 50.07 34.96
CA PRO A 45 -8.87 49.55 36.31
C PRO A 45 -8.93 48.00 36.36
N SER A 46 -8.01 47.23 36.95
CA SER A 46 -7.57 47.03 38.34
C SER A 46 -8.66 46.68 39.36
N SER A 47 -8.67 45.44 39.84
CA SER A 47 -9.11 45.05 41.18
C SER A 47 -8.20 43.92 41.69
N LYS A 48 -7.44 44.23 42.74
CA LYS A 48 -6.70 43.31 43.61
C LYS A 48 -7.64 42.90 44.75
N GLU A 49 -7.55 41.67 45.23
CA GLU A 49 -7.73 41.37 46.66
C GLU A 49 -6.68 40.36 47.14
N GLN A 50 -6.11 40.68 48.31
CA GLN A 50 -5.17 39.90 49.11
C GLN A 50 -5.90 39.34 50.33
N ASN A 51 -5.46 38.19 50.86
CA ASN A 51 -5.26 37.94 52.31
C ASN A 51 -4.57 36.57 52.46
N GLN A 52 -3.33 36.46 52.98
CA GLN A 52 -2.80 36.61 54.36
C GLN A 52 -2.83 35.30 55.19
N ARG A 53 -1.77 35.14 55.99
CA ARG A 53 -1.17 33.92 56.60
C ARG A 53 -1.67 33.62 58.05
N THR A 54 -1.72 32.34 58.50
CA THR A 54 -0.91 31.64 59.57
C THR A 54 -1.65 31.44 60.92
N PRO A 55 -1.17 30.67 61.95
CA PRO A 55 -0.65 29.27 62.06
C PRO A 55 -1.18 28.52 63.34
N SER A 56 -0.87 27.22 63.56
CA SER A 56 -0.76 26.46 64.87
C SER A 56 -1.04 24.96 64.65
N GLN A 57 -0.59 23.94 65.39
CA GLN A 57 0.50 23.61 66.35
C GLN A 57 0.49 22.06 66.47
N ARG A 58 1.62 21.48 66.91
CA ARG A 58 2.00 20.05 67.04
C ARG A 58 1.02 19.08 67.75
N LEU A 59 1.13 17.78 67.45
CA LEU A 59 1.33 16.68 68.42
C LEU A 59 1.72 15.36 67.73
N ASP A 60 2.73 14.68 68.28
CA ASP A 60 3.27 13.38 67.86
C ASP A 60 2.36 12.20 68.24
N SER A 61 2.34 11.15 67.43
CA SER A 61 2.13 9.75 67.87
C SER A 61 2.68 8.81 66.81
N GLU A 62 3.64 7.97 67.20
CA GLU A 62 4.20 6.87 66.41
C GLU A 62 3.16 5.75 66.26
N GLU A 63 3.00 5.20 65.05
CA GLU A 63 2.71 3.78 64.89
C GLU A 63 3.14 3.28 63.51
N SER A 64 3.98 2.25 63.53
CA SER A 64 4.59 1.59 62.38
C SER A 64 3.55 0.81 61.57
N THR A 65 3.53 0.95 60.24
CA THR A 65 3.19 -0.16 59.34
C THR A 65 3.89 0.00 57.99
N ALA A 66 4.21 -1.15 57.42
CA ALA A 66 5.13 -1.41 56.32
C ALA A 66 4.97 -0.51 55.09
N THR A 67 6.12 -0.14 54.53
CA THR A 67 6.33 0.60 53.28
C THR A 67 5.57 -0.04 52.11
N ASP A 68 4.49 0.63 51.70
CA ASP A 68 3.98 0.62 50.34
C ASP A 68 5.04 1.35 49.49
N GLU A 69 5.72 0.64 48.57
CA GLU A 69 6.54 1.31 47.55
C GLU A 69 5.60 2.06 46.61
N SER A 70 5.14 3.23 47.07
CA SER A 70 4.51 4.24 46.25
C SER A 70 5.48 4.61 45.13
N LEU A 71 5.17 4.17 43.92
CA LEU A 71 5.72 4.72 42.68
C LEU A 71 5.65 6.24 42.80
N HIS A 72 6.79 6.89 43.04
CA HIS A 72 6.90 8.34 43.09
C HIS A 72 6.26 8.93 41.83
N GLU A 73 5.12 9.60 42.01
CA GLU A 73 4.41 10.30 40.94
C GLU A 73 5.17 11.58 40.59
N ASP A 74 6.13 11.47 39.68
CA ASP A 74 6.87 12.62 39.15
C ASP A 74 6.07 13.26 38.00
N PRO A 75 5.63 14.54 38.13
CA PRO A 75 4.97 15.29 37.07
C PRO A 75 5.84 15.47 35.81
N SER A 76 7.14 15.16 35.89
CA SER A 76 8.10 15.30 34.80
C SER A 76 8.34 14.02 33.98
N ASP A 77 7.59 12.92 34.20
CA ASP A 77 7.81 11.65 33.47
C ASP A 77 7.74 11.84 31.93
N LYS A 78 8.92 11.96 31.29
CA LYS A 78 9.11 12.10 29.84
C LYS A 78 9.09 10.73 29.15
N THR A 79 8.51 9.70 29.78
CA THR A 79 8.29 8.40 29.16
C THR A 79 6.92 8.26 28.51
N PHE A 80 6.91 7.71 27.30
CA PHE A 80 5.72 7.56 26.46
C PHE A 80 5.58 6.13 25.96
N THR A 81 4.36 5.76 25.60
CA THR A 81 4.03 4.47 25.00
C THR A 81 3.30 4.70 23.68
N PRO A 82 3.65 4.00 22.59
CA PRO A 82 2.88 4.02 21.36
C PRO A 82 1.46 3.49 21.61
N ILE A 83 0.47 4.38 21.58
CA ILE A 83 -0.90 4.06 22.01
C ILE A 83 -1.54 2.99 21.12
N ILE A 84 -1.17 2.95 19.84
CA ILE A 84 -1.62 1.92 18.90
C ILE A 84 -1.04 0.55 19.25
N ALA A 85 0.24 0.47 19.62
CA ALA A 85 0.84 -0.78 20.08
C ALA A 85 0.20 -1.25 21.39
N PHE A 86 -0.03 -0.32 22.33
CA PHE A 86 -0.64 -0.62 23.62
C PHE A 86 -2.10 -1.06 23.52
N SER A 87 -2.87 -0.52 22.56
CA SER A 87 -4.24 -1.00 22.27
C SER A 87 -4.31 -2.48 21.88
N ARG A 88 -3.16 -3.11 21.58
CA ARG A 88 -3.03 -4.52 21.22
C ARG A 88 -2.26 -5.35 22.24
N TYR A 89 -2.01 -4.78 23.43
CA TYR A 89 -1.22 -5.41 24.49
C TYR A 89 -1.66 -6.85 24.81
N PRO A 90 -2.96 -7.15 25.03
CA PRO A 90 -3.39 -8.51 25.39
C PRO A 90 -3.02 -9.55 24.35
N TYR A 91 -3.23 -9.24 23.07
CA TYR A 91 -3.03 -10.20 21.98
C TYR A 91 -1.55 -10.43 21.63
N LYS A 92 -0.66 -9.53 22.05
CA LYS A 92 0.76 -9.59 21.67
C LYS A 92 1.68 -10.07 22.78
N LEU A 93 1.44 -9.62 23.99
CA LEU A 93 2.37 -9.76 25.11
C LEU A 93 1.93 -10.80 26.14
N ILE A 94 0.63 -11.07 26.24
CA ILE A 94 0.12 -12.10 27.14
C ILE A 94 0.21 -13.44 26.42
N LYS A 95 1.01 -14.36 26.97
CA LYS A 95 1.23 -15.70 26.39
C LYS A 95 0.12 -16.70 26.73
N ASP A 96 -0.60 -16.46 27.82
CA ASP A 96 -1.76 -17.26 28.21
C ASP A 96 -2.98 -16.78 27.41
N ASP A 97 -3.43 -17.60 26.46
CA ASP A 97 -4.55 -17.29 25.58
C ASP A 97 -5.87 -17.09 26.35
N SER A 98 -6.08 -17.84 27.44
CA SER A 98 -7.29 -17.73 28.26
C SER A 98 -7.32 -16.39 28.99
N LEU A 99 -6.21 -16.05 29.67
CA LEU A 99 -6.07 -14.78 30.36
C LEU A 99 -6.11 -13.59 29.38
N SER A 100 -5.46 -13.74 28.22
CA SER A 100 -5.48 -12.74 27.15
C SER A 100 -6.90 -12.42 26.68
N GLN A 101 -7.70 -13.44 26.39
CA GLN A 101 -9.10 -13.26 25.96
C GLN A 101 -9.98 -12.64 27.05
N GLN A 102 -9.81 -13.05 28.30
CA GLN A 102 -10.56 -12.47 29.42
C GLN A 102 -10.26 -10.97 29.59
N ILE A 103 -8.98 -10.58 29.50
CA ILE A 103 -8.56 -9.19 29.59
C ILE A 103 -9.06 -8.40 28.38
N ALA A 104 -8.91 -8.94 27.18
CA ALA A 104 -9.35 -8.30 25.95
C ALA A 104 -10.84 -7.96 25.98
N SER A 105 -11.69 -8.96 26.31
CA SER A 105 -13.14 -8.82 26.40
C SER A 105 -13.61 -7.78 27.43
N ARG A 106 -12.83 -7.58 28.51
CA ARG A 106 -13.19 -6.70 29.61
C ARG A 106 -12.67 -5.27 29.49
N PHE A 107 -11.51 -5.07 28.87
CA PHE A 107 -10.81 -3.78 28.85
C PHE A 107 -10.48 -3.26 27.44
N PHE A 108 -10.49 -4.08 26.39
CA PHE A 108 -9.98 -3.70 25.07
C PHE A 108 -11.01 -3.78 23.95
N ASP A 109 -11.76 -4.88 23.88
CA ASP A 109 -12.74 -5.15 22.84
C ASP A 109 -13.90 -4.14 22.85
N LYS A 110 -14.66 -4.10 21.76
CA LYS A 110 -15.86 -3.24 21.62
C LYS A 110 -15.57 -1.77 21.96
N ASN A 111 -14.39 -1.28 21.58
CA ASN A 111 -13.90 0.08 21.84
C ASN A 111 -13.72 0.44 23.33
N GLN A 112 -13.76 -0.52 24.26
CA GLN A 112 -13.57 -0.25 25.70
C GLN A 112 -12.22 0.40 25.98
N PHE A 113 -11.17 0.01 25.26
CA PHE A 113 -9.86 0.66 25.38
C PHE A 113 -9.97 2.16 25.06
N TRP A 114 -10.66 2.50 23.97
CA TRP A 114 -10.77 3.86 23.45
C TRP A 114 -11.79 4.71 24.21
N ALA A 115 -12.76 4.10 24.89
CA ALA A 115 -13.75 4.77 25.74
C ALA A 115 -13.15 5.37 27.03
N ARG A 116 -11.84 5.23 27.22
CA ARG A 116 -11.07 5.79 28.34
C ARG A 116 -10.45 7.11 27.95
N SER A 117 -10.11 7.91 28.97
CA SER A 117 -9.38 9.16 28.77
C SER A 117 -7.90 8.90 28.44
N TRP A 118 -7.45 9.35 27.28
CA TRP A 118 -6.09 9.26 26.78
C TRP A 118 -5.57 10.63 26.34
N ASP A 119 -4.49 11.09 26.96
CA ASP A 119 -3.73 12.21 26.41
C ASP A 119 -2.94 11.75 25.19
N ILE A 120 -3.27 12.31 24.03
CA ILE A 120 -2.66 11.95 22.76
C ILE A 120 -1.56 12.95 22.45
N TYR A 121 -0.36 12.41 22.23
CA TYR A 121 0.79 13.11 21.71
C TYR A 121 1.11 12.56 20.32
N TYR A 122 1.80 13.34 19.51
CA TYR A 122 2.34 12.88 18.23
C TYR A 122 3.83 13.16 18.13
N HIS A 123 4.50 12.33 17.34
CA HIS A 123 5.92 12.44 17.05
C HIS A 123 6.22 11.90 15.64
N TYR A 124 7.16 12.51 14.91
CA TYR A 124 7.58 12.05 13.57
C TYR A 124 8.91 11.32 13.61
N THR A 125 9.00 10.19 12.91
CA THR A 125 10.30 9.54 12.69
C THR A 125 11.17 10.36 11.73
N PRO A 126 12.50 10.29 11.86
CA PRO A 126 13.43 10.87 10.88
C PRO A 126 13.24 10.30 9.46
N SER A 127 13.86 10.94 8.46
CA SER A 127 13.79 10.50 7.06
C SER A 127 14.36 9.11 6.83
N SER A 128 15.39 8.70 7.59
CA SER A 128 15.96 7.35 7.57
C SER A 128 14.93 6.25 7.85
N LEU A 129 13.87 6.57 8.60
CA LEU A 129 12.77 5.66 8.96
C LEU A 129 11.47 5.93 8.19
N GLY A 130 11.51 6.83 7.20
CA GLY A 130 10.39 7.10 6.28
C GLY A 130 9.34 8.10 6.79
N CYS A 131 9.72 9.04 7.67
CA CYS A 131 8.88 10.19 8.08
C CYS A 131 7.47 9.84 8.60
N ARG A 132 7.35 8.77 9.38
CA ARG A 132 6.06 8.27 9.87
C ARG A 132 5.59 9.04 11.10
N CYS A 133 4.30 9.35 11.18
CA CYS A 133 3.69 9.88 12.39
C CYS A 133 3.36 8.75 13.37
N ILE A 134 3.88 8.85 14.59
CA ILE A 134 3.62 7.95 15.71
C ILE A 134 2.69 8.67 16.71
N LEU A 135 1.63 7.98 17.14
CA LEU A 135 0.77 8.44 18.23
C LEU A 135 1.23 7.84 19.56
N LEU A 136 1.38 8.71 20.55
CA LEU A 136 1.92 8.40 21.86
C LEU A 136 0.91 8.76 22.95
N THR A 137 0.97 8.06 24.08
CA THR A 137 0.36 8.46 25.36
C THR A 137 1.45 8.44 26.43
N PRO A 138 1.38 9.27 27.47
CA PRO A 138 2.29 9.14 28.62
C PRO A 138 2.25 7.73 29.19
N ALA A 139 3.43 7.15 29.49
CA ALA A 139 3.53 5.75 29.95
C ALA A 139 2.75 5.51 31.25
N ARG A 140 2.65 6.53 32.12
CA ARG A 140 1.78 6.53 33.31
C ARG A 140 0.33 6.14 33.03
N HIS A 141 -0.24 6.53 31.89
CA HIS A 141 -1.62 6.18 31.54
C HIS A 141 -1.75 4.68 31.25
N ALA A 142 -0.76 4.12 30.57
CA ALA A 142 -0.69 2.70 30.29
C ALA A 142 -0.45 1.89 31.59
N ARG A 143 0.48 2.33 32.46
CA ARG A 143 0.71 1.72 33.78
C ARG A 143 -0.56 1.72 34.63
N ARG A 144 -1.34 2.81 34.64
CA ARG A 144 -2.63 2.89 35.34
C ARG A 144 -3.63 1.82 34.87
N LEU A 145 -3.77 1.65 33.55
CA LEU A 145 -4.64 0.60 32.99
C LEU A 145 -4.14 -0.80 33.38
N LEU A 146 -2.84 -1.06 33.29
CA LEU A 146 -2.28 -2.35 33.70
C LEU A 146 -2.48 -2.62 35.20
N GLY A 147 -2.39 -1.59 36.06
CA GLY A 147 -2.70 -1.71 37.48
C GLY A 147 -4.18 -2.03 37.77
N GLU A 148 -5.12 -1.52 36.97
CA GLU A 148 -6.52 -1.94 37.04
C GLU A 148 -6.72 -3.40 36.62
N ILE A 149 -6.06 -3.82 35.53
CA ILE A 149 -6.12 -5.19 35.02
C ILE A 149 -5.55 -6.16 36.06
N ASN A 150 -4.38 -5.84 36.65
CA ASN A 150 -3.72 -6.63 37.68
C ASN A 150 -4.59 -6.84 38.92
N ARG A 151 -5.27 -5.78 39.39
CA ARG A 151 -6.21 -5.89 40.52
C ARG A 151 -7.44 -6.73 40.16
N THR A 152 -7.92 -6.65 38.93
CA THR A 152 -9.13 -7.35 38.48
C THR A 152 -8.89 -8.84 38.28
N PHE A 153 -7.79 -9.21 37.64
CA PHE A 153 -7.47 -10.59 37.28
C PHE A 153 -6.42 -11.26 38.18
N LYS A 154 -5.95 -10.55 39.22
CA LYS A 154 -4.90 -11.03 40.14
C LYS A 154 -3.63 -11.48 39.40
N CYS A 155 -3.20 -10.68 38.43
CA CYS A 155 -2.00 -10.91 37.62
C CYS A 155 -0.95 -9.81 37.84
N THR A 156 0.21 -9.95 37.19
CA THR A 156 1.39 -9.07 37.37
C THR A 156 1.90 -8.50 36.03
N LEU A 157 0.99 -7.97 35.21
CA LEU A 157 1.31 -7.37 33.92
C LEU A 157 1.99 -6.01 34.09
N GLN A 158 3.03 -5.77 33.29
CA GLN A 158 3.80 -4.52 33.29
C GLN A 158 4.12 -4.12 31.84
N LEU A 159 4.51 -2.85 31.65
CA LEU A 159 5.09 -2.44 30.37
C LEU A 159 6.50 -3.04 30.29
N PRO A 160 6.83 -3.79 29.21
CA PRO A 160 8.18 -4.29 29.01
C PRO A 160 9.17 -3.15 28.99
N ALA A 161 10.21 -3.24 29.82
CA ALA A 161 11.27 -2.24 29.91
C ALA A 161 12.35 -2.43 28.84
N GLU A 162 12.32 -3.57 28.15
CA GLU A 162 13.25 -3.91 27.08
C GLU A 162 13.08 -2.95 25.89
N ARG A 163 14.16 -2.25 25.53
CA ARG A 163 14.14 -1.18 24.51
C ARG A 163 13.70 -1.66 23.13
N ASP A 164 14.02 -2.91 22.80
CA ASP A 164 13.68 -3.55 21.52
C ASP A 164 12.18 -3.85 21.36
N MET A 165 11.43 -3.88 22.47
CA MET A 165 9.98 -4.08 22.45
C MET A 165 9.21 -2.80 22.09
N GLY A 166 9.85 -1.63 22.15
CA GLY A 166 9.29 -0.37 21.66
C GLY A 166 8.04 0.14 22.40
N LEU A 167 7.78 -0.33 23.62
CA LEU A 167 6.57 0.02 24.39
C LEU A 167 6.79 1.10 25.44
N VAL A 168 8.04 1.38 25.81
CA VAL A 168 8.43 2.50 26.67
C VAL A 168 9.51 3.29 25.95
N LEU A 169 9.18 4.52 25.58
CA LEU A 169 10.08 5.46 24.90
C LEU A 169 10.45 6.55 25.89
N SER A 170 11.74 6.73 26.15
CA SER A 170 12.25 7.80 27.02
C SER A 170 12.70 8.99 26.16
N PHE A 171 12.12 10.16 26.42
CA PHE A 171 12.55 11.42 25.84
C PHE A 171 13.31 12.29 26.86
N ASP A 172 13.98 11.64 27.82
CA ASP A 172 14.70 12.31 28.92
C ASP A 172 15.87 13.16 28.44
N ASN A 173 16.45 12.82 27.29
CA ASN A 173 17.51 13.62 26.68
C ASN A 173 16.93 14.88 26.01
N ASP A 174 17.35 16.06 26.49
CA ASP A 174 16.87 17.34 25.98
C ASP A 174 17.25 17.63 24.52
N ALA A 175 18.24 16.92 23.97
CA ALA A 175 18.58 17.01 22.55
C ALA A 175 17.60 16.23 21.65
N TYR A 176 16.76 15.35 22.20
CA TYR A 176 15.72 14.67 21.41
C TYR A 176 14.58 15.62 21.05
N PRO A 177 14.11 15.59 19.78
CA PRO A 177 12.84 16.20 19.43
C PRO A 177 11.72 15.62 20.30
N GLN A 178 11.04 16.50 21.04
CA GLN A 178 10.06 16.12 22.06
C GLN A 178 8.68 15.80 21.46
N PRO A 179 7.92 14.84 22.03
CA PRO A 179 6.53 14.60 21.65
C PRO A 179 5.65 15.82 21.84
N LYS A 180 4.75 16.07 20.89
CA LYS A 180 3.86 17.25 20.91
C LYS A 180 2.46 16.85 21.33
N PHE A 181 1.91 17.55 22.32
CA PHE A 181 0.55 17.30 22.78
C PHE A 181 -0.48 17.70 21.71
N LEU A 182 -1.41 16.80 21.43
CA LEU A 182 -2.45 16.98 20.41
C LEU A 182 -3.82 17.24 21.04
N GLY A 183 -4.09 16.62 22.18
CA GLY A 183 -5.33 16.76 22.94
C GLY A 183 -5.68 15.49 23.71
N THR A 184 -6.72 15.57 24.54
CA THR A 184 -7.23 14.42 25.30
C THR A 184 -8.41 13.78 24.55
N SER A 185 -8.37 12.47 24.38
CA SER A 185 -9.40 11.66 23.76
C SER A 185 -10.19 10.87 24.81
N THR A 186 -11.51 10.75 24.64
CA THR A 186 -12.38 9.93 25.51
C THR A 186 -13.16 8.86 24.75
N ASN A 187 -13.02 8.79 23.42
CA ASN A 187 -13.60 7.76 22.56
C ASN A 187 -12.76 7.60 21.28
N ARG A 188 -13.09 6.60 20.46
CA ARG A 188 -12.34 6.27 19.22
C ARG A 188 -12.39 7.43 18.21
N GLU A 189 -13.56 8.05 18.07
CA GLU A 189 -13.83 9.10 17.11
C GLU A 189 -13.08 10.39 17.48
N ALA A 190 -12.97 10.71 18.77
CA ALA A 190 -12.16 11.82 19.27
C ALA A 190 -10.68 11.62 18.95
N LYS A 191 -10.15 10.42 19.17
CA LYS A 191 -8.78 10.06 18.79
C LYS A 191 -8.56 10.25 17.27
N ASP A 192 -9.50 9.81 16.44
CA ASP A 192 -9.35 9.93 14.98
C ASP A 192 -9.43 11.39 14.51
N ARG A 193 -10.30 12.21 15.11
CA ARG A 193 -10.30 13.67 14.87
C ARG A 193 -9.01 14.35 15.30
N LEU A 194 -8.42 13.94 16.43
CA LEU A 194 -7.12 14.45 16.87
C LEU A 194 -6.03 14.05 15.87
N GLN A 195 -5.98 12.78 15.46
CA GLN A 195 -5.01 12.29 14.47
C GLN A 195 -5.09 13.04 13.13
N ALA A 196 -6.29 13.39 12.66
CA ALA A 196 -6.49 14.16 11.44
C ALA A 196 -5.97 15.62 11.53
N ARG A 197 -5.76 16.14 12.74
CA ARG A 197 -5.23 17.49 12.99
C ARG A 197 -3.70 17.55 13.08
N VAL A 198 -3.01 16.43 12.92
CA VAL A 198 -1.54 16.41 12.96
C VAL A 198 -1.01 17.22 11.77
N PRO A 199 -0.21 18.27 11.99
CA PRO A 199 0.34 19.08 10.92
C PRO A 199 1.42 18.30 10.15
N PRO A 200 1.66 18.60 8.85
CA PRO A 200 2.72 17.95 8.08
C PRO A 200 4.10 18.13 8.74
N PRO A 201 5.05 17.20 8.51
CA PRO A 201 6.39 17.28 9.10
C PRO A 201 7.14 18.50 8.57
N SER A 202 7.69 19.31 9.48
CA SER A 202 8.59 20.42 9.11
C SER A 202 9.97 19.90 8.72
N GLU A 203 10.74 20.66 7.93
CA GLU A 203 12.10 20.30 7.48
C GLU A 203 13.04 19.88 8.63
N ARG A 204 12.89 20.49 9.80
CA ARG A 204 13.63 20.16 11.04
C ARG A 204 13.36 18.74 11.59
N TYR A 205 12.26 18.09 11.22
CA TYR A 205 11.99 16.68 11.56
C TYR A 205 12.55 15.71 10.51
N LEU A 206 12.80 16.17 9.28
CA LEU A 206 13.34 15.33 8.22
C LEU A 206 14.79 14.93 8.52
N ASP A 207 15.56 15.86 9.09
CA ASP A 207 16.92 15.61 9.55
C ASP A 207 17.17 16.39 10.85
N PRO A 208 16.79 15.84 12.02
CA PRO A 208 16.98 16.49 13.32
C PRO A 208 18.45 16.76 13.67
N TRP A 209 19.38 16.13 12.96
CA TRP A 209 20.80 16.10 13.27
C TRP A 209 21.65 16.94 12.31
N LYS A 210 21.05 17.52 11.27
CA LYS A 210 21.71 18.23 10.16
C LYS A 210 22.73 19.29 10.58
N ASP A 211 22.49 19.97 11.71
CA ASP A 211 23.30 21.08 12.22
C ASP A 211 24.19 20.70 13.43
N LEU A 212 24.27 19.41 13.79
CA LEU A 212 24.95 18.93 15.00
C LEU A 212 26.22 18.14 14.67
N GLY A 213 27.29 18.36 15.44
CA GLY A 213 28.60 17.72 15.23
C GLY A 213 28.64 16.22 15.63
N ASP A 214 29.78 15.57 15.36
CA ASP A 214 30.01 14.12 15.49
C ASP A 214 29.63 13.52 16.86
N GLU A 215 29.64 14.31 17.94
CA GLU A 215 29.22 13.91 19.30
C GLU A 215 27.75 13.44 19.36
N HIS A 216 26.92 13.84 18.40
CA HIS A 216 25.48 13.49 18.36
C HIS A 216 25.20 12.23 17.54
N ARG A 217 26.21 11.60 16.93
CA ARG A 217 26.03 10.42 16.08
C ARG A 217 25.52 9.21 16.88
N GLU A 218 26.09 8.95 18.06
CA GLU A 218 25.62 7.86 18.93
C GLU A 218 24.21 8.15 19.47
N LEU A 219 23.93 9.42 19.75
CA LEU A 219 22.62 9.88 20.21
C LEU A 219 21.55 9.72 19.12
N ALA A 220 21.88 10.04 17.87
CA ALA A 220 21.04 9.84 16.70
C ALA A 220 20.73 8.36 16.48
N VAL A 221 21.74 7.49 16.60
CA VAL A 221 21.54 6.03 16.49
C VAL A 221 20.62 5.51 17.59
N ALA A 222 20.83 5.93 18.84
CA ALA A 222 19.97 5.51 19.96
C ALA A 222 18.53 5.99 19.81
N TYR A 223 18.35 7.22 19.32
CA TYR A 223 17.05 7.83 19.05
C TYR A 223 16.31 7.11 17.92
N GLU A 224 16.98 6.88 16.79
CA GLU A 224 16.40 6.18 15.64
C GLU A 224 16.05 4.74 16.00
N ALA A 225 16.91 4.03 16.71
CA ALA A 225 16.63 2.68 17.19
C ALA A 225 15.38 2.64 18.10
N MET A 226 15.21 3.62 18.99
CA MET A 226 14.02 3.74 19.84
C MET A 226 12.74 3.95 19.01
N LEU A 227 12.77 4.86 18.03
CA LEU A 227 11.60 5.14 17.17
C LEU A 227 11.30 4.00 16.18
N GLU A 228 12.32 3.29 15.73
CA GLU A 228 12.18 2.08 14.92
C GLU A 228 11.51 0.96 15.71
N ALA A 229 11.97 0.70 16.95
CA ALA A 229 11.33 -0.26 17.84
C ALA A 229 9.86 0.09 18.12
N ALA A 230 9.56 1.38 18.32
CA ALA A 230 8.17 1.86 18.46
C ALA A 230 7.31 1.57 17.22
N CYS A 231 7.87 1.81 16.02
CA CYS A 231 7.19 1.51 14.76
C CYS A 231 6.95 0.01 14.60
N ASP A 232 7.93 -0.82 14.95
CA ASP A 232 7.83 -2.27 14.91
C ASP A 232 6.75 -2.79 15.87
N ALA A 233 6.68 -2.25 17.09
CA ALA A 233 5.66 -2.59 18.08
C ALA A 233 4.22 -2.33 17.55
N MET A 234 4.04 -1.32 16.69
CA MET A 234 2.76 -0.98 16.07
C MET A 234 2.37 -1.87 14.87
N LYS A 235 3.29 -2.64 14.29
CA LYS A 235 2.99 -3.54 13.15
C LYS A 235 2.05 -4.68 13.56
N SER A 236 1.17 -5.14 12.69
CA SER A 236 0.15 -6.16 13.02
C SER A 236 0.70 -7.59 13.13
N LYS A 237 1.91 -7.90 12.65
CA LYS A 237 2.50 -9.25 12.61
C LYS A 237 3.74 -9.37 13.51
N ARG A 238 3.90 -10.48 14.24
CA ARG A 238 5.17 -10.85 14.92
C ARG A 238 6.30 -10.99 13.88
N LYS A 239 7.56 -10.71 14.27
CA LYS A 239 8.74 -11.02 13.44
C LYS A 239 8.70 -12.51 13.07
N THR A 240 8.50 -12.80 11.79
CA THR A 240 8.53 -14.16 11.23
C THR A 240 9.95 -14.71 11.40
N ASN A 241 10.09 -15.96 11.81
CA ASN A 241 11.41 -16.59 11.99
C ASN A 241 12.22 -16.50 10.68
N ALA A 242 13.52 -16.18 10.76
CA ALA A 242 14.39 -16.03 9.59
C ALA A 242 14.40 -17.28 8.69
N ALA A 243 14.38 -18.48 9.30
CA ALA A 243 14.27 -19.75 8.57
C ALA A 243 12.93 -19.88 7.82
N GLN A 244 11.83 -19.45 8.44
CA GLN A 244 10.50 -19.46 7.83
C GLN A 244 10.40 -18.45 6.67
N LYS A 245 11.02 -17.27 6.83
CA LYS A 245 11.12 -16.27 5.76
C LYS A 245 11.94 -16.81 4.58
N GLN A 246 13.03 -17.53 4.84
CA GLN A 246 13.83 -18.17 3.79
C GLN A 246 13.04 -19.27 3.08
N GLN A 247 12.31 -20.11 3.81
CA GLN A 247 11.45 -21.14 3.21
C GLN A 247 10.37 -20.53 2.30
N GLN A 248 9.68 -19.48 2.76
CA GLN A 248 8.66 -18.78 1.98
C GLN A 248 9.22 -18.15 0.69
N ARG A 249 10.49 -17.70 0.72
CA ARG A 249 11.17 -17.17 -0.47
C ARG A 249 11.44 -18.26 -1.49
N MET A 250 12.03 -19.38 -1.06
CA MET A 250 12.31 -20.52 -1.95
C MET A 250 11.02 -21.08 -2.56
N GLU A 251 9.94 -21.18 -1.78
CA GLU A 251 8.63 -21.62 -2.27
C GLU A 251 8.00 -20.63 -3.27
N LEU A 252 8.17 -19.32 -3.06
CA LEU A 252 7.71 -18.31 -4.00
C LEU A 252 8.48 -18.37 -5.33
N GLU A 253 9.81 -18.47 -5.28
CA GLU A 253 10.66 -18.61 -6.47
C GLU A 253 10.35 -19.88 -7.25
N HIS A 254 10.18 -21.01 -6.55
CA HIS A 254 9.77 -22.27 -7.16
C HIS A 254 8.43 -22.13 -7.90
N ARG A 255 7.41 -21.56 -7.25
CA ARG A 255 6.09 -21.37 -7.88
C ARG A 255 6.15 -20.43 -9.09
N ARG A 256 6.95 -19.36 -9.02
CA ARG A 256 7.15 -18.44 -10.16
C ARG A 256 7.82 -19.17 -11.33
N LYS A 257 8.84 -20.00 -11.05
CA LYS A 257 9.52 -20.82 -12.05
C LYS A 257 8.57 -21.83 -12.69
N GLU A 258 7.80 -22.57 -11.90
CA GLU A 258 6.78 -23.50 -12.43
C GLU A 258 5.76 -22.78 -13.32
N SER A 259 5.31 -21.58 -12.91
CA SER A 259 4.37 -20.77 -13.69
C SER A 259 4.97 -20.33 -15.03
N LEU A 260 6.25 -19.95 -15.05
CA LEU A 260 6.98 -19.64 -16.28
C LEU A 260 7.07 -20.87 -17.20
N LEU A 261 7.49 -22.02 -16.67
CA LEU A 261 7.60 -23.26 -17.45
C LEU A 261 6.25 -23.67 -18.04
N ARG A 262 5.16 -23.48 -17.28
CA ARG A 262 3.81 -23.76 -17.71
C ARG A 262 3.35 -22.78 -18.80
N ALA A 263 3.62 -21.49 -18.66
CA ALA A 263 3.34 -20.49 -19.70
C ALA A 263 4.03 -20.85 -21.02
N GLN A 264 5.30 -21.29 -20.96
CA GLN A 264 6.04 -21.74 -22.14
C GLN A 264 5.40 -22.97 -22.81
N GLN A 265 4.79 -23.90 -22.06
CA GLN A 265 4.03 -25.02 -22.62
C GLN A 265 2.72 -24.57 -23.28
N TYR A 266 2.00 -23.63 -22.64
CA TYR A 266 0.77 -23.09 -23.21
C TYR A 266 0.99 -22.36 -24.54
N LEU A 267 2.13 -21.67 -24.69
CA LEU A 267 2.52 -20.98 -25.93
C LEU A 267 3.33 -21.86 -26.90
N GLY A 268 3.47 -23.17 -26.61
CA GLY A 268 4.06 -24.15 -27.53
C GLY A 268 5.59 -24.04 -27.69
N MET A 269 6.28 -23.44 -26.72
CA MET A 269 7.74 -23.28 -26.71
C MET A 269 8.46 -24.40 -25.92
N ARG A 270 7.68 -25.24 -25.23
CA ARG A 270 8.14 -26.46 -24.55
C ARG A 270 7.20 -27.63 -24.83
N PRO A 271 7.68 -28.88 -24.72
CA PRO A 271 6.84 -30.06 -24.88
C PRO A 271 5.59 -30.02 -23.97
N ALA A 272 4.45 -30.35 -24.56
CA ALA A 272 3.18 -30.54 -23.86
C ALA A 272 3.27 -31.70 -22.85
N GLY A 273 2.58 -31.57 -21.72
CA GLY A 273 2.53 -32.61 -20.68
C GLY A 273 2.86 -32.10 -19.28
N THR A 274 3.33 -33.00 -18.43
CA THR A 274 3.85 -32.67 -17.09
C THR A 274 5.05 -31.73 -17.19
N ILE A 275 5.19 -30.82 -16.22
CA ILE A 275 6.35 -29.92 -16.18
C ILE A 275 7.58 -30.75 -15.82
N ASP A 276 8.50 -30.91 -16.77
CA ASP A 276 9.81 -31.51 -16.56
C ASP A 276 10.87 -30.45 -16.81
N GLU A 277 11.53 -29.94 -15.77
CA GLU A 277 12.53 -28.87 -15.88
C GLU A 277 13.72 -29.23 -16.78
N SER A 278 14.01 -30.52 -17.00
CA SER A 278 15.12 -30.96 -17.84
C SER A 278 14.87 -30.72 -19.34
N LEU A 279 13.59 -30.62 -19.75
CA LEU A 279 13.22 -30.37 -21.14
C LEU A 279 13.53 -28.93 -21.51
N LYS A 280 14.44 -28.77 -22.47
CA LYS A 280 14.93 -27.47 -22.92
C LYS A 280 13.82 -26.66 -23.60
N TYR A 281 13.85 -25.36 -23.33
CA TYR A 281 13.11 -24.35 -24.08
C TYR A 281 13.61 -24.34 -25.54
N ALA A 282 12.69 -24.45 -26.51
CA ALA A 282 13.08 -24.37 -27.92
C ALA A 282 13.46 -22.93 -28.28
N PRO A 283 14.58 -22.68 -28.99
CA PRO A 283 14.92 -21.35 -29.46
C PRO A 283 13.78 -20.80 -30.32
N PHE A 284 13.27 -19.63 -29.95
CA PHE A 284 12.18 -19.02 -30.70
C PHE A 284 12.61 -18.68 -32.14
N ASN A 285 11.80 -19.09 -33.11
CA ASN A 285 11.99 -18.74 -34.52
C ASN A 285 10.74 -18.04 -35.06
N MET A 286 10.83 -16.73 -35.27
CA MET A 286 9.71 -15.90 -35.73
C MET A 286 9.15 -16.27 -37.11
N ASN A 287 9.94 -16.96 -37.93
CA ASN A 287 9.56 -17.39 -39.27
C ASN A 287 8.91 -18.79 -39.28
N ALA A 288 8.85 -19.46 -38.14
CA ALA A 288 8.25 -20.77 -37.96
C ALA A 288 6.97 -20.70 -37.10
N VAL A 289 6.17 -21.76 -37.17
CA VAL A 289 5.09 -22.00 -36.20
C VAL A 289 5.68 -22.42 -34.86
N ALA A 290 4.85 -22.42 -33.81
CA ALA A 290 5.27 -22.93 -32.50
C ALA A 290 5.85 -24.36 -32.63
N PRO A 291 7.02 -24.64 -32.03
CA PRO A 291 7.71 -25.92 -32.21
C PRO A 291 6.99 -27.10 -31.54
N PHE A 292 6.14 -26.84 -30.55
CA PHE A 292 5.35 -27.84 -29.85
C PHE A 292 3.86 -27.48 -29.87
N ALA A 293 3.01 -28.49 -29.64
CA ALA A 293 1.57 -28.28 -29.45
C ALA A 293 1.29 -27.42 -28.21
N PHE A 294 0.24 -26.60 -28.29
CA PHE A 294 -0.24 -25.82 -27.15
C PHE A 294 -0.82 -26.75 -26.09
N TRP A 295 -0.29 -26.72 -24.88
CA TRP A 295 -0.75 -27.65 -23.85
C TRP A 295 -2.21 -27.40 -23.46
N LYS A 296 -3.09 -28.38 -23.71
CA LYS A 296 -4.56 -28.31 -23.49
C LYS A 296 -5.30 -27.24 -24.30
N ASP A 297 -4.68 -26.65 -25.31
CA ASP A 297 -5.28 -25.61 -26.15
C ASP A 297 -6.02 -24.52 -25.35
N PRO A 298 -5.28 -23.80 -24.48
CA PRO A 298 -5.89 -22.96 -23.47
C PRO A 298 -6.56 -21.74 -24.08
N ILE A 299 -7.55 -21.22 -23.37
CA ILE A 299 -8.06 -19.87 -23.59
C ILE A 299 -7.59 -18.99 -22.42
N PHE A 300 -6.77 -18.00 -22.74
CA PHE A 300 -6.32 -17.03 -21.76
C PHE A 300 -7.41 -15.98 -21.56
N VAL A 301 -7.75 -15.71 -20.31
CA VAL A 301 -8.61 -14.59 -19.92
C VAL A 301 -7.82 -13.70 -18.98
N SER A 302 -7.57 -12.47 -19.38
CA SER A 302 -6.96 -11.48 -18.51
C SER A 302 -7.99 -10.55 -17.89
N VAL A 303 -7.76 -10.21 -16.63
CA VAL A 303 -8.58 -9.27 -15.88
C VAL A 303 -7.71 -8.24 -15.17
N ASP A 304 -8.22 -7.02 -15.12
CA ASP A 304 -7.71 -5.92 -14.30
C ASP A 304 -8.92 -5.17 -13.74
N VAL A 305 -8.85 -4.71 -12.49
CA VAL A 305 -9.95 -4.04 -11.80
C VAL A 305 -9.46 -2.72 -11.23
N GLU A 306 -10.10 -1.62 -11.63
CA GLU A 306 -9.85 -0.30 -11.04
C GLU A 306 -10.93 0.04 -10.00
N TRP A 307 -10.53 0.76 -8.96
CA TRP A 307 -11.42 1.19 -7.88
C TRP A 307 -11.11 2.61 -7.43
N ASN A 308 -12.06 3.27 -6.76
CA ASN A 308 -11.88 4.59 -6.20
C ASN A 308 -10.74 4.59 -5.17
N GLU A 309 -9.71 5.41 -5.39
CA GLU A 309 -8.54 5.53 -4.54
C GLU A 309 -8.85 5.97 -3.09
N ARG A 310 -10.00 6.62 -2.87
CA ARG A 310 -10.51 7.02 -1.55
C ARG A 310 -11.51 6.03 -0.94
N CYS A 311 -12.02 5.08 -1.72
CA CYS A 311 -13.01 4.10 -1.27
C CYS A 311 -12.90 2.79 -2.07
N SER A 312 -12.08 1.87 -1.58
CA SER A 312 -11.79 0.61 -2.30
C SER A 312 -13.00 -0.34 -2.45
N SER A 313 -14.13 -0.08 -1.80
CA SER A 313 -15.38 -0.81 -2.07
C SER A 313 -16.10 -0.32 -3.33
N GLN A 314 -15.72 0.83 -3.89
CA GLN A 314 -16.30 1.38 -5.12
C GLN A 314 -15.43 0.99 -6.31
N ILE A 315 -15.76 -0.15 -6.93
CA ILE A 315 -15.12 -0.59 -8.18
C ILE A 315 -15.60 0.32 -9.30
N THR A 316 -14.68 0.96 -10.01
CA THR A 316 -14.99 1.91 -11.09
C THR A 316 -14.99 1.23 -12.45
N GLU A 317 -14.07 0.30 -12.67
CA GLU A 317 -13.86 -0.31 -13.99
C GLU A 317 -13.43 -1.79 -13.85
N VAL A 318 -13.79 -2.60 -14.84
CA VAL A 318 -13.29 -3.96 -15.01
C VAL A 318 -12.85 -4.14 -16.47
N GLY A 319 -11.59 -4.49 -16.66
CA GLY A 319 -11.03 -4.86 -17.94
C GLY A 319 -11.06 -6.37 -18.13
N LEU A 320 -11.43 -6.81 -19.32
CA LEU A 320 -11.41 -8.23 -19.68
C LEU A 320 -10.77 -8.38 -21.05
N SER A 321 -9.75 -9.22 -21.17
CA SER A 321 -9.11 -9.52 -22.46
C SER A 321 -8.99 -11.03 -22.67
N VAL A 322 -9.17 -11.49 -23.89
CA VAL A 322 -9.21 -12.92 -24.22
C VAL A 322 -8.26 -13.23 -25.37
N LEU A 323 -7.49 -14.30 -25.23
CA LEU A 323 -6.67 -14.88 -26.29
C LEU A 323 -6.92 -16.39 -26.36
N ASP A 324 -7.53 -16.84 -27.47
CA ASP A 324 -7.79 -18.25 -27.72
C ASP A 324 -6.63 -18.88 -28.53
N MET A 325 -5.87 -19.77 -27.90
CA MET A 325 -4.73 -20.40 -28.54
C MET A 325 -5.12 -21.37 -29.67
N ARG A 326 -6.36 -21.90 -29.69
CA ARG A 326 -6.84 -22.75 -30.81
C ARG A 326 -6.82 -21.99 -32.13
N LYS A 327 -7.10 -20.69 -32.08
CA LYS A 327 -7.12 -19.81 -33.27
C LYS A 327 -5.72 -19.52 -33.82
N LEU A 328 -4.68 -19.90 -33.09
CA LEU A 328 -3.29 -19.67 -33.44
C LEU A 328 -2.57 -20.94 -33.92
N HIS A 329 -3.26 -22.08 -34.04
CA HIS A 329 -2.68 -23.27 -34.64
C HIS A 329 -2.18 -23.00 -36.06
N GLY A 330 -0.92 -23.34 -36.32
CA GLY A 330 -0.27 -23.10 -37.62
C GLY A 330 0.00 -21.61 -37.92
N VAL A 331 -0.30 -20.70 -37.00
CA VAL A 331 -0.04 -19.27 -37.15
C VAL A 331 1.34 -18.94 -36.59
N ARG A 332 2.18 -18.35 -37.43
CA ARG A 332 3.52 -17.88 -37.05
C ARG A 332 3.39 -16.57 -36.26
N PRO A 333 4.14 -16.33 -35.18
CA PRO A 333 4.07 -15.06 -34.47
C PRO A 333 4.65 -13.85 -35.25
N TYR A 334 5.50 -14.12 -36.27
CA TYR A 334 6.13 -13.18 -37.21
C TYR A 334 7.22 -12.25 -36.63
N SER A 335 7.26 -12.04 -35.32
CA SER A 335 8.26 -11.21 -34.65
C SER A 335 8.60 -11.75 -33.25
N MET A 336 9.70 -11.28 -32.65
CA MET A 336 10.10 -11.67 -31.27
C MET A 336 9.07 -11.27 -30.22
N ASP A 337 8.31 -10.22 -30.49
CA ASP A 337 7.27 -9.72 -29.61
C ASP A 337 5.90 -10.38 -29.91
N GLY A 338 5.78 -11.15 -31.00
CA GLY A 338 4.59 -11.94 -31.33
C GLY A 338 3.42 -11.15 -31.87
N VAL A 339 3.67 -10.11 -32.68
CA VAL A 339 2.67 -9.12 -33.12
C VAL A 339 1.38 -9.73 -33.69
N ILE A 340 1.47 -10.84 -34.44
CA ILE A 340 0.29 -11.50 -35.01
C ILE A 340 -0.56 -12.15 -33.92
N TRP A 341 0.08 -12.80 -32.96
CA TRP A 341 -0.62 -13.44 -31.85
C TRP A 341 -1.25 -12.40 -30.92
N ARG A 342 -0.55 -11.30 -30.63
CA ARG A 342 -1.11 -10.20 -29.83
C ARG A 342 -2.32 -9.53 -30.50
N ARG A 343 -2.32 -9.39 -31.83
CA ARG A 343 -3.50 -8.88 -32.57
C ARG A 343 -4.73 -9.78 -32.48
N ALA A 344 -4.59 -11.04 -32.07
CA ALA A 344 -5.72 -11.93 -31.83
C ALA A 344 -6.41 -11.67 -30.48
N ILE A 345 -5.81 -10.86 -29.59
CA ILE A 345 -6.40 -10.48 -28.32
C ILE A 345 -7.68 -9.66 -28.56
N ARG A 346 -8.76 -10.04 -27.87
CA ARG A 346 -10.03 -9.31 -27.87
C ARG A 346 -10.30 -8.76 -26.50
N SER A 347 -10.67 -7.48 -26.42
CA SER A 347 -10.76 -6.77 -25.15
C SER A 347 -12.12 -6.12 -24.98
N ARG A 348 -12.57 -6.08 -23.74
CA ARG A 348 -13.74 -5.35 -23.25
C ARG A 348 -13.30 -4.46 -22.11
N HIS A 349 -13.97 -3.33 -21.98
CA HIS A 349 -13.76 -2.40 -20.89
C HIS A 349 -15.11 -2.02 -20.30
N LEU A 350 -15.40 -2.53 -19.10
CA LEU A 350 -16.65 -2.27 -18.39
C LEU A 350 -16.44 -1.11 -17.42
N ARG A 351 -17.22 -0.05 -17.55
CA ARG A 351 -17.25 1.07 -16.60
C ARG A 351 -18.53 1.03 -15.79
N VAL A 352 -18.42 1.15 -14.47
CA VAL A 352 -19.57 1.15 -13.56
C VAL A 352 -20.29 2.48 -13.65
N ARG A 353 -21.55 2.47 -14.09
CA ARG A 353 -22.32 3.66 -14.45
C ARG A 353 -22.45 4.65 -13.29
N GLU A 354 -22.74 4.14 -12.09
CA GLU A 354 -22.92 4.89 -10.85
C GLU A 354 -21.64 5.61 -10.42
N TYR A 355 -20.48 5.06 -10.79
CA TYR A 355 -19.16 5.58 -10.43
C TYR A 355 -18.40 6.18 -11.61
N SER A 356 -19.05 6.32 -12.78
CA SER A 356 -18.42 6.80 -14.02
C SER A 356 -17.86 8.23 -13.95
N HIS A 357 -18.31 9.01 -12.96
CA HIS A 357 -17.84 10.36 -12.68
C HIS A 357 -16.56 10.39 -11.82
N LEU A 358 -16.16 9.25 -11.23
CA LEU A 358 -14.94 9.13 -10.44
C LEU A 358 -13.75 8.89 -11.37
N VAL A 359 -12.67 9.65 -11.15
CA VAL A 359 -11.40 9.49 -11.84
C VAL A 359 -10.29 9.63 -10.80
N ASN A 360 -9.50 8.58 -10.61
CA ASN A 360 -8.35 8.59 -9.71
C ASN A 360 -7.30 9.59 -10.21
N ASN A 361 -6.78 10.44 -9.32
CA ASN A 361 -5.79 11.46 -9.69
C ASN A 361 -4.76 11.75 -8.60
N GLU A 362 -5.01 11.36 -7.35
CA GLU A 362 -4.18 11.75 -6.21
C GLU A 362 -2.98 10.83 -5.99
N PHE A 363 -3.18 9.52 -6.06
CA PHE A 363 -2.11 8.53 -5.87
C PHE A 363 -1.66 7.94 -7.19
N VAL A 364 -2.62 7.65 -8.06
CA VAL A 364 -2.40 7.07 -9.39
C VAL A 364 -3.37 7.76 -10.35
N ARG A 365 -2.83 8.33 -11.43
CA ARG A 365 -3.65 9.03 -12.41
C ARG A 365 -4.31 8.03 -13.36
N GLY A 366 -5.61 7.87 -13.24
CA GLY A 366 -6.44 7.03 -14.10
C GLY A 366 -6.73 7.67 -15.46
N CYS A 367 -6.98 6.84 -16.48
CA CYS A 367 -7.39 7.26 -17.82
C CYS A 367 -8.67 6.51 -18.28
N PRO A 368 -9.78 6.59 -17.53
CA PRO A 368 -10.96 5.74 -17.77
C PRO A 368 -11.67 6.02 -19.09
N GLY A 369 -11.44 7.19 -19.70
CA GLY A 369 -12.01 7.58 -20.99
C GLY A 369 -11.26 7.03 -22.21
N ASP A 370 -10.02 6.56 -22.04
CA ASP A 370 -9.10 6.31 -23.16
C ASP A 370 -8.89 4.80 -23.41
N PHE A 371 -9.97 4.07 -23.63
CA PHE A 371 -9.87 2.66 -23.99
C PHE A 371 -9.40 2.49 -25.44
N ARG A 372 -8.25 1.82 -25.63
CA ARG A 372 -7.55 1.73 -26.92
C ARG A 372 -8.01 0.58 -27.80
N PHE A 373 -8.72 -0.39 -27.25
CA PHE A 373 -9.04 -1.65 -27.91
C PHE A 373 -10.53 -1.83 -28.23
N GLY A 374 -11.29 -0.73 -28.18
CA GLY A 374 -12.72 -0.73 -28.51
C GLY A 374 -13.44 0.47 -27.92
N THR A 375 -14.68 0.25 -27.49
CA THR A 375 -15.50 1.27 -26.82
C THR A 375 -15.86 0.79 -25.43
N SER A 376 -15.76 1.66 -24.43
CA SER A 376 -16.17 1.35 -23.06
C SER A 376 -17.66 1.04 -22.97
N GLU A 377 -17.99 -0.04 -22.29
CA GLU A 377 -19.36 -0.47 -21.99
C GLU A 377 -19.76 0.06 -20.61
N PHE A 378 -20.87 0.78 -20.50
CA PHE A 378 -21.37 1.25 -19.20
C PHE A 378 -22.34 0.23 -18.60
N VAL A 379 -21.94 -0.38 -17.50
CA VAL A 379 -22.70 -1.42 -16.79
C VAL A 379 -23.19 -0.85 -15.45
N GLY A 380 -24.46 -1.10 -15.10
CA GLY A 380 -24.96 -0.73 -13.76
C GLY A 380 -24.34 -1.62 -12.70
N LEU A 381 -24.01 -1.06 -11.53
CA LEU A 381 -23.36 -1.76 -10.43
C LEU A 381 -24.08 -3.06 -10.05
N GLU A 382 -25.41 -3.03 -10.06
CA GLU A 382 -26.28 -4.17 -9.77
C GLU A 382 -26.16 -5.35 -10.76
N ASN A 383 -25.70 -5.08 -11.99
CA ASN A 383 -25.51 -6.09 -13.04
C ASN A 383 -24.03 -6.43 -13.27
N LEU A 384 -23.10 -5.76 -12.57
CA LEU A 384 -21.67 -5.89 -12.83
C LEU A 384 -21.20 -7.33 -12.61
N LYS A 385 -21.68 -7.96 -11.53
CA LYS A 385 -21.36 -9.35 -11.19
C LYS A 385 -21.79 -10.27 -12.33
N GLU A 386 -23.05 -10.18 -12.77
CA GLU A 386 -23.63 -11.04 -13.79
C GLU A 386 -22.89 -10.89 -15.11
N VAL A 387 -22.58 -9.65 -15.54
CA VAL A 387 -21.86 -9.39 -16.80
C VAL A 387 -20.43 -9.94 -16.77
N VAL A 388 -19.71 -9.78 -15.65
CA VAL A 388 -18.36 -10.32 -15.51
C VAL A 388 -18.40 -11.85 -15.44
N GLN A 389 -19.32 -12.41 -14.66
CA GLN A 389 -19.50 -13.86 -14.53
C GLN A 389 -19.82 -14.51 -15.89
N GLU A 390 -20.73 -13.91 -16.65
CA GLU A 390 -21.11 -14.37 -17.98
C GLU A 390 -19.91 -14.32 -18.93
N ALA A 391 -19.07 -13.28 -18.88
CA ALA A 391 -17.89 -13.21 -19.72
C ALA A 391 -16.91 -14.37 -19.48
N PHE A 392 -16.69 -14.77 -18.21
CA PHE A 392 -15.88 -15.95 -17.89
C PHE A 392 -16.55 -17.26 -18.32
N GLN A 393 -17.87 -17.39 -18.12
CA GLN A 393 -18.62 -18.59 -18.51
C GLN A 393 -18.65 -18.78 -20.04
N GLN A 394 -18.89 -17.71 -20.79
CA GLN A 394 -18.87 -17.73 -22.26
C GLN A 394 -17.52 -18.21 -22.79
N VAL A 395 -16.42 -17.78 -22.17
CA VAL A 395 -15.07 -18.24 -22.51
C VAL A 395 -14.89 -19.73 -22.23
N ALA A 396 -15.40 -20.23 -21.11
CA ALA A 396 -15.28 -21.66 -20.75
C ALA A 396 -16.00 -22.60 -21.73
N VAL A 397 -17.08 -22.14 -22.36
CA VAL A 397 -17.85 -22.94 -23.34
C VAL A 397 -17.58 -22.54 -24.80
N ALA A 398 -16.68 -21.57 -25.03
CA ALA A 398 -16.43 -21.00 -26.35
C ALA A 398 -15.91 -22.05 -27.33
N GLU A 399 -16.60 -22.18 -28.47
CA GLU A 399 -16.24 -23.07 -29.58
C GLU A 399 -16.07 -24.54 -29.14
N LYS A 400 -16.80 -24.95 -28.08
CA LYS A 400 -16.91 -26.35 -27.66
C LYS A 400 -17.53 -27.15 -28.80
N LYS A 401 -16.83 -28.18 -29.27
CA LYS A 401 -17.37 -29.12 -30.26
C LYS A 401 -18.44 -29.99 -29.59
N GLU A 402 -19.45 -30.41 -30.35
CA GLU A 402 -20.53 -31.29 -29.83
C GLU A 402 -20.00 -32.59 -29.21
N ASP A 403 -18.83 -33.07 -29.66
CA ASP A 403 -18.16 -34.27 -29.18
C ASP A 403 -17.20 -34.04 -27.98
N GLU A 404 -16.93 -32.79 -27.58
CA GLU A 404 -16.07 -32.48 -26.42
C GLU A 404 -16.90 -32.53 -25.13
N SER A 405 -16.63 -33.51 -24.26
CA SER A 405 -17.36 -33.64 -22.98
C SER A 405 -16.97 -32.58 -21.95
N GLU A 406 -15.70 -32.15 -21.97
CA GLU A 406 -15.15 -31.18 -21.00
C GLU A 406 -15.19 -29.75 -21.53
N ASP A 407 -15.27 -28.79 -20.62
CA ASP A 407 -15.17 -27.36 -20.93
C ASP A 407 -13.75 -26.96 -21.33
N ARG A 408 -13.59 -25.78 -21.95
CA ARG A 408 -12.29 -25.25 -22.36
C ARG A 408 -11.36 -25.12 -21.15
N HIS A 409 -10.07 -25.36 -21.35
CA HIS A 409 -9.05 -25.11 -20.33
C HIS A 409 -8.78 -23.60 -20.21
N VAL A 410 -9.44 -22.94 -19.25
CA VAL A 410 -9.37 -21.50 -19.00
C VAL A 410 -8.17 -21.19 -18.11
N VAL A 411 -7.33 -20.25 -18.57
CA VAL A 411 -6.17 -19.76 -17.82
C VAL A 411 -6.36 -18.28 -17.52
N LEU A 412 -6.47 -17.93 -16.24
CA LEU A 412 -6.56 -16.54 -15.82
C LEU A 412 -5.19 -15.87 -15.89
N VAL A 413 -5.11 -14.69 -16.48
CA VAL A 413 -3.86 -13.90 -16.61
C VAL A 413 -4.05 -12.51 -16.02
N GLY A 414 -3.01 -11.93 -15.45
CA GLY A 414 -3.02 -10.52 -15.09
C GLY A 414 -1.67 -10.08 -14.60
N HIS A 415 -1.60 -8.88 -14.07
CA HIS A 415 -0.36 -8.31 -13.58
C HIS A 415 -0.53 -7.90 -12.11
N SER A 416 0.07 -8.65 -11.19
CA SER A 416 -0.16 -8.49 -9.74
C SER A 416 -1.61 -8.77 -9.30
N LEU A 417 -2.18 -9.89 -9.77
CA LEU A 417 -3.60 -10.30 -9.69
C LEU A 417 -4.25 -10.34 -8.30
N ALA A 418 -3.47 -10.25 -7.22
CA ALA A 418 -3.97 -10.51 -5.87
C ALA A 418 -5.06 -9.52 -5.44
N ALA A 419 -4.93 -8.24 -5.81
CA ALA A 419 -5.93 -7.22 -5.51
C ALA A 419 -7.19 -7.42 -6.35
N ASP A 420 -7.03 -7.64 -7.66
CA ASP A 420 -8.13 -7.83 -8.62
C ASP A 420 -9.04 -8.97 -8.19
N LEU A 421 -8.44 -10.12 -7.85
CA LEU A 421 -9.17 -11.30 -7.39
C LEU A 421 -9.97 -11.05 -6.11
N GLU A 422 -9.42 -10.25 -5.19
CA GLU A 422 -10.13 -9.86 -3.97
C GLU A 422 -11.30 -8.92 -4.26
N HIS A 423 -11.16 -8.02 -5.24
CA HIS A 423 -12.25 -7.15 -5.67
C HIS A 423 -13.36 -7.92 -6.42
N LEU A 424 -12.99 -8.82 -7.34
CA LEU A 424 -13.94 -9.72 -8.01
C LEU A 424 -14.71 -10.58 -7.00
N ARG A 425 -14.02 -11.11 -5.98
CA ARG A 425 -14.65 -11.88 -4.90
C ARG A 425 -15.65 -11.03 -4.10
N LYS A 426 -15.33 -9.76 -3.82
CA LYS A 426 -16.21 -8.83 -3.07
C LYS A 426 -17.49 -8.51 -3.81
N ILE A 427 -17.47 -8.43 -5.14
CA ILE A 427 -18.70 -8.28 -5.94
C ILE A 427 -19.43 -9.59 -6.19
N GLY A 428 -18.91 -10.72 -5.70
CA GLY A 428 -19.55 -12.02 -5.75
C GLY A 428 -19.32 -12.80 -7.05
N VAL A 429 -18.32 -12.43 -7.85
CA VAL A 429 -17.90 -13.23 -9.01
C VAL A 429 -17.18 -14.49 -8.54
N THR A 430 -17.56 -15.65 -9.07
CA THR A 430 -16.90 -16.92 -8.83
C THR A 430 -16.11 -17.35 -10.07
N LEU A 431 -14.91 -17.86 -9.86
CA LEU A 431 -13.97 -18.24 -10.92
C LEU A 431 -13.79 -19.76 -10.98
N GLU A 432 -14.87 -20.52 -10.80
CA GLU A 432 -14.84 -22.00 -10.75
C GLU A 432 -14.42 -22.64 -12.08
N MET A 433 -14.69 -21.97 -13.19
CA MET A 433 -14.26 -22.38 -14.53
C MET A 433 -12.76 -22.18 -14.78
N VAL A 434 -12.05 -21.43 -13.93
CA VAL A 434 -10.62 -21.15 -14.13
C VAL A 434 -9.80 -22.36 -13.70
N ASN A 435 -9.11 -22.98 -14.67
CA ASN A 435 -8.30 -24.18 -14.44
C ASN A 435 -6.87 -23.87 -13.99
N ASP A 436 -6.33 -22.71 -14.37
CA ASP A 436 -4.95 -22.30 -14.04
C ASP A 436 -4.81 -20.77 -13.99
N ARG A 437 -3.72 -20.26 -13.41
CA ARG A 437 -3.47 -18.82 -13.24
C ARG A 437 -2.02 -18.44 -13.56
N LEU A 438 -1.83 -17.34 -14.26
CA LEU A 438 -0.52 -16.76 -14.57
C LEU A 438 -0.49 -15.30 -14.15
N ASP A 439 0.39 -14.97 -13.20
CA ASP A 439 0.69 -13.58 -12.83
C ASP A 439 1.94 -13.13 -13.59
N THR A 440 1.76 -12.24 -14.57
CA THR A 440 2.84 -11.75 -15.44
C THR A 440 3.93 -11.03 -14.67
N ALA A 441 3.64 -10.41 -13.52
CA ALA A 441 4.65 -9.80 -12.68
C ALA A 441 5.51 -10.86 -11.95
N GLY A 442 4.90 -12.00 -11.61
CA GLY A 442 5.60 -13.17 -11.08
C GLY A 442 6.44 -13.90 -12.14
N LEU A 443 5.93 -13.99 -13.38
CA LEU A 443 6.67 -14.55 -14.52
C LEU A 443 7.90 -13.69 -14.83
N ASP A 444 7.73 -12.36 -14.88
CA ASP A 444 8.81 -11.40 -15.06
C ASP A 444 9.94 -11.59 -14.02
N CYS A 445 9.58 -11.72 -12.75
CA CYS A 445 10.55 -12.04 -11.70
C CYS A 445 11.30 -13.35 -11.94
N ALA A 446 10.64 -14.40 -12.45
CA ALA A 446 11.31 -15.66 -12.75
C ALA A 446 12.24 -15.57 -13.97
N LEU A 447 11.85 -14.81 -14.99
CA LEU A 447 12.62 -14.60 -16.21
C LEU A 447 13.93 -13.84 -15.95
N HIS A 448 13.91 -12.91 -15.00
CA HIS A 448 15.04 -12.02 -14.69
C HIS A 448 15.69 -12.34 -13.32
N ALA A 449 15.29 -13.42 -12.66
CA ALA A 449 15.90 -13.85 -11.41
C ALA A 449 17.39 -14.16 -11.62
N ASP A 450 18.25 -13.51 -10.84
CA ASP A 450 19.68 -13.80 -10.79
C ASP A 450 19.94 -14.82 -9.67
N PRO A 451 20.42 -16.04 -9.98
CA PRO A 451 20.73 -17.05 -8.98
C PRO A 451 21.77 -16.61 -7.93
N GLN A 452 22.57 -15.57 -8.23
CA GLN A 452 23.59 -15.04 -7.33
C GLN A 452 23.05 -13.96 -6.37
N GLN A 453 21.85 -13.43 -6.61
CA GLN A 453 21.26 -12.43 -5.72
C GLN A 453 20.64 -13.06 -4.48
N GLN A 454 20.96 -12.50 -3.30
CA GLN A 454 20.44 -12.99 -2.01
C GLN A 454 18.98 -12.57 -1.74
N GLN A 455 18.41 -11.66 -2.56
CA GLN A 455 17.06 -11.18 -2.40
C GLN A 455 16.23 -11.48 -3.65
N PRO A 456 14.97 -11.95 -3.49
CA PRO A 456 14.10 -12.20 -4.62
C PRO A 456 13.79 -10.89 -5.33
N MET A 457 13.83 -10.94 -6.66
CA MET A 457 13.42 -9.83 -7.51
C MET A 457 12.00 -9.38 -7.11
N GLN A 458 11.86 -8.06 -6.98
CA GLN A 458 10.57 -7.45 -6.72
C GLN A 458 9.79 -7.34 -8.03
N PRO A 459 8.46 -7.60 -8.00
CA PRO A 459 7.61 -7.37 -9.17
C PRO A 459 7.75 -5.94 -9.68
N ARG A 460 7.96 -5.79 -10.98
CA ARG A 460 8.02 -4.49 -11.66
C ARG A 460 6.65 -4.13 -12.17
N SER A 461 6.41 -2.84 -12.44
CA SER A 461 5.12 -2.38 -12.97
C SER A 461 4.90 -2.90 -14.40
N LEU A 462 3.64 -3.05 -14.81
CA LEU A 462 3.28 -3.48 -16.17
C LEU A 462 3.93 -2.58 -17.23
N GLY A 463 3.89 -1.26 -17.02
CA GLY A 463 4.51 -0.29 -17.91
C GLY A 463 6.02 -0.49 -18.05
N THR A 464 6.72 -0.80 -16.95
CA THR A 464 8.16 -1.12 -16.97
C THR A 464 8.44 -2.38 -17.77
N VAL A 465 7.70 -3.46 -17.50
CA VAL A 465 7.86 -4.76 -18.19
C VAL A 465 7.64 -4.59 -19.69
N MET A 466 6.57 -3.91 -20.10
CA MET A 466 6.29 -3.65 -21.51
C MET A 466 7.36 -2.82 -22.20
N THR A 467 7.84 -1.77 -21.54
CA THR A 467 8.89 -0.90 -22.10
C THR A 467 10.18 -1.69 -22.37
N GLU A 468 10.57 -2.59 -21.47
CA GLU A 468 11.75 -3.45 -21.68
C GLU A 468 11.56 -4.43 -22.83
N LEU A 469 10.34 -4.93 -23.04
CA LEU A 469 9.98 -5.75 -24.19
C LEU A 469 9.93 -4.96 -25.51
N GLY A 470 10.21 -3.65 -25.48
CA GLY A 470 10.15 -2.76 -26.64
C GLY A 470 8.73 -2.39 -27.05
N LEU A 471 7.76 -2.52 -26.13
CA LEU A 471 6.37 -2.16 -26.34
C LEU A 471 6.06 -0.83 -25.66
N GLU A 472 5.22 -0.03 -26.29
CA GLU A 472 4.79 1.27 -25.76
C GLU A 472 3.33 1.15 -25.28
N PRO A 473 3.09 0.94 -23.97
CA PRO A 473 1.74 1.00 -23.43
C PRO A 473 1.24 2.44 -23.37
N TRP A 474 0.01 2.66 -23.82
CA TRP A 474 -0.65 3.95 -23.77
C TRP A 474 -1.87 3.88 -22.85
N HIS A 475 -2.09 4.92 -22.06
CA HIS A 475 -3.24 5.03 -21.15
C HIS A 475 -3.32 3.84 -20.17
N LEU A 476 -2.21 3.54 -19.50
CA LEU A 476 -2.19 2.71 -18.29
C LEU A 476 -3.14 3.31 -17.23
N HIS A 477 -3.64 2.49 -16.32
CA HIS A 477 -4.71 2.81 -15.38
C HIS A 477 -6.06 3.05 -16.08
N ASN A 478 -6.28 2.20 -17.09
CA ASN A 478 -7.56 1.95 -17.73
C ASN A 478 -7.69 0.44 -17.75
N ALA A 479 -8.62 -0.10 -16.98
CA ALA A 479 -8.65 -1.53 -16.71
C ALA A 479 -8.68 -2.39 -18.00
N GLY A 480 -9.41 -1.93 -19.02
CA GLY A 480 -9.46 -2.61 -20.33
C GLY A 480 -8.12 -2.63 -21.07
N ASN A 481 -7.37 -1.53 -21.02
CA ASN A 481 -6.02 -1.47 -21.58
C ASN A 481 -5.05 -2.35 -20.79
N ASP A 482 -5.09 -2.28 -19.45
CA ASP A 482 -4.16 -3.02 -18.59
C ASP A 482 -4.36 -4.53 -18.69
N ALA A 483 -5.61 -5.00 -18.77
CA ALA A 483 -5.91 -6.41 -19.07
C ALA A 483 -5.40 -6.84 -20.47
N HIS A 484 -5.48 -5.96 -21.48
CA HIS A 484 -4.94 -6.25 -22.82
C HIS A 484 -3.41 -6.36 -22.78
N TYR A 485 -2.78 -5.38 -22.15
CA TYR A 485 -1.35 -5.25 -22.01
C TYR A 485 -0.72 -6.37 -21.18
N ALA A 486 -1.43 -6.91 -20.19
CA ALA A 486 -0.98 -8.11 -19.48
C ALA A 486 -0.88 -9.33 -20.41
N LEU A 487 -1.82 -9.55 -21.33
CA LEU A 487 -1.70 -10.61 -22.35
C LEU A 487 -0.60 -10.32 -23.36
N GLU A 488 -0.44 -9.07 -23.78
CA GLU A 488 0.66 -8.68 -24.65
C GLU A 488 2.02 -8.98 -24.01
N ALA A 489 2.18 -8.61 -22.74
CA ALA A 489 3.37 -8.91 -21.95
C ALA A 489 3.61 -10.41 -21.81
N LEU A 490 2.56 -11.21 -21.53
CA LEU A 490 2.70 -12.67 -21.48
C LEU A 490 3.25 -13.24 -22.80
N VAL A 491 2.65 -12.87 -23.94
CA VAL A 491 3.07 -13.36 -25.26
C VAL A 491 4.50 -12.92 -25.56
N ALA A 492 4.79 -11.62 -25.43
CA ALA A 492 6.08 -11.06 -25.77
C ALA A 492 7.20 -11.56 -24.83
N SER A 493 6.95 -11.70 -23.53
CA SER A 493 7.94 -12.23 -22.58
C SER A 493 8.32 -13.66 -22.89
N ILE A 494 7.36 -14.51 -23.26
CA ILE A 494 7.66 -15.90 -23.61
C ILE A 494 8.40 -15.96 -24.95
N LEU A 495 7.88 -15.34 -26.02
CA LEU A 495 8.51 -15.41 -27.34
C LEU A 495 9.86 -14.69 -27.41
N GLY A 496 10.04 -13.63 -26.64
CA GLY A 496 11.28 -12.88 -26.48
C GLY A 496 12.30 -13.55 -25.55
N TYR A 497 11.91 -14.59 -24.82
CA TYR A 497 12.78 -15.25 -23.86
C TYR A 497 13.99 -15.91 -24.55
N LYS A 498 15.19 -15.56 -24.08
CA LYS A 498 16.45 -16.18 -24.47
C LYS A 498 16.94 -17.03 -23.30
N ALA A 499 17.04 -18.34 -23.49
CA ALA A 499 17.63 -19.19 -22.46
C ALA A 499 19.12 -18.87 -22.30
N GLY A 500 19.52 -18.29 -21.15
CA GLY A 500 20.92 -18.10 -20.76
C GLY A 500 21.39 -16.66 -20.57
N ASN A 501 20.83 -15.96 -19.58
CA ASN A 501 21.65 -15.06 -18.75
C ASN A 501 22.10 -15.83 -17.52
#